data_AF-K2DF82-F1
#
_entry.id   AF-K2DF82-F1
#
_cell.length_a   1.000
_cell.length_b   1.000
_cell.length_c   1.000
_cell.angle_alpha   90.00
_cell.angle_beta   90.00
_cell.angle_gamma   90.00
#
_symmetry.space_group_name_H-M   'P 1'
#
loop_
_entity.id
_entity.type
_entity.pdbx_description
1 polymer ?
#
loop_
_entity_poly.entity_id
_entity_poly.type
_entity_poly.pdbx_seq_one_letter_code
_entity_poly.pdbx_strand_id
1 'polypeptide(L)'
;MDGNRRWAKRNNLPSVMGHPKGAETLTEIVKAALDLRIKILTVFAFSTENWGRSNEEITDVMNLFSIYLKKQLKFMIERKISLNVIGDLKKCPLFLQNDFNDTIEKT
;
A
#
# COMPACT_ATOMS: atom_id res chain seq x y z
N MET A 1 -1.52 7.01 5.43
CA MET A 1 -1.37 6.26 6.68
C MET A 1 -0.09 6.71 7.32
N ASP A 2 -0.18 7.42 8.44
CA ASP A 2 0.99 7.98 9.12
C ASP A 2 1.34 7.17 10.37
N GLY A 3 2.58 7.30 10.84
CA GLY A 3 3.04 6.70 12.08
C GLY A 3 3.84 5.41 11.94
N ASN A 4 3.98 4.84 10.75
CA ASN A 4 4.76 3.61 10.52
C ASN A 4 6.19 3.69 11.10
N ARG A 5 6.93 4.75 10.77
CA ARG A 5 8.29 4.98 11.31
C ARG A 5 8.29 5.20 12.83
N ARG A 6 7.29 5.92 13.34
CA ARG A 6 7.13 6.17 14.80
C ARG A 6 6.84 4.88 15.55
N TRP A 7 6.02 3.99 14.98
CA TRP A 7 5.73 2.67 15.53
C TRP A 7 6.99 1.81 15.58
N ALA A 8 7.77 1.74 14.50
CA ALA A 8 9.02 0.99 14.48
C ALA A 8 10.00 1.49 15.56
N LYS A 9 10.19 2.82 15.66
CA LYS A 9 11.03 3.44 16.69
C LYS A 9 10.59 3.10 18.10
N ARG A 10 9.27 3.14 18.39
CA ARG A 10 8.73 2.79 19.71
C ARG A 10 8.93 1.33 20.09
N ASN A 11 9.11 0.45 19.12
CA ASN A 11 9.34 -0.98 19.32
C ASN A 11 10.83 -1.37 19.20
N ASN A 12 11.74 -0.39 19.17
CA ASN A 12 13.18 -0.62 18.96
C ASN A 12 13.50 -1.40 17.67
N LEU A 13 12.71 -1.18 16.62
CA LEU A 13 12.89 -1.80 15.30
C LEU A 13 13.46 -0.79 14.29
N PRO A 14 14.17 -1.26 13.25
CA PRO A 14 14.54 -0.42 12.11
C PRO A 14 13.32 0.27 11.49
N SER A 15 13.44 1.55 11.13
CA SER A 15 12.34 2.36 10.60
C SER A 15 11.59 1.70 9.43
N VAL A 16 12.33 0.98 8.58
CA VAL A 16 11.78 0.24 7.42
C VAL A 16 10.74 -0.81 7.82
N MET A 17 10.86 -1.42 9.01
CA MET A 17 9.92 -2.42 9.52
C MET A 17 8.53 -1.86 9.82
N GLY A 18 8.42 -0.54 9.95
CA GLY A 18 7.13 0.11 10.15
C GLY A 18 6.21 0.00 8.94
N HIS A 19 6.76 -0.02 7.72
CA HIS A 19 5.95 -0.04 6.50
C HIS A 19 5.26 -1.39 6.28
N PRO A 20 5.94 -2.56 6.39
CA PRO A 20 5.27 -3.86 6.40
C PRO A 20 4.15 -3.94 7.44
N LYS A 21 4.39 -3.46 8.66
CA LYS A 21 3.35 -3.44 9.71
C LYS A 21 2.15 -2.57 9.31
N GLY A 22 2.39 -1.42 8.70
CA GLY A 22 1.34 -0.57 8.15
C GLY A 22 0.51 -1.27 7.07
N ALA A 23 1.15 -2.04 6.19
CA ALA A 23 0.47 -2.78 5.14
C ALA A 23 -0.36 -3.97 5.67
N GLU A 24 0.13 -4.68 6.70
CA GLU A 24 -0.68 -5.66 7.45
C GLU A 24 -1.91 -4.99 8.08
N THR A 25 -1.71 -3.85 8.73
CA THR A 25 -2.80 -3.10 9.39
C THR A 25 -3.83 -2.65 8.38
N LEU A 26 -3.41 -2.20 7.20
CA LEU A 26 -4.33 -1.85 6.10
C LEU A 26 -5.17 -3.06 5.67
N THR A 27 -4.58 -4.25 5.59
CA THR A 27 -5.32 -5.47 5.23
C THR A 27 -6.45 -5.74 6.22
N GLU A 28 -6.19 -5.58 7.53
CA GLU A 28 -7.21 -5.74 8.57
C GLU A 28 -8.28 -4.63 8.52
N ILE A 29 -7.90 -3.38 8.21
CA ILE A 29 -8.84 -2.28 8.01
C ILE A 29 -9.76 -2.57 6.82
N VAL A 30 -9.23 -3.09 5.72
CA VAL A 30 -10.03 -3.47 4.53
C VAL A 30 -11.04 -4.57 4.87
N LYS A 31 -10.63 -5.59 5.64
CA LYS A 31 -11.55 -6.64 6.11
C LYS A 31 -12.66 -6.06 6.99
N ALA A 32 -12.31 -5.21 7.95
CA ALA A 32 -13.30 -4.55 8.80
C ALA A 32 -14.26 -3.66 7.99
N ALA A 33 -13.75 -2.95 6.98
CA ALA A 33 -14.57 -2.13 6.09
C ALA A 33 -15.59 -2.97 5.30
N LEU A 34 -15.20 -4.18 4.84
CA LEU A 34 -16.12 -5.12 4.21
C LEU A 34 -17.22 -5.58 5.18
N ASP A 35 -16.85 -5.96 6.41
CA ASP A 35 -17.80 -6.43 7.43
C ASP A 35 -18.82 -5.33 7.79
N LEU A 36 -18.34 -4.08 7.85
CA LEU A 36 -19.15 -2.88 8.09
C LEU A 36 -19.90 -2.38 6.85
N ARG A 37 -19.77 -3.07 5.71
CA ARG A 37 -20.39 -2.72 4.41
C ARG A 37 -20.03 -1.32 3.90
N ILE A 38 -18.86 -0.82 4.26
CA ILE A 38 -18.30 0.42 3.72
C ILE A 38 -18.08 0.23 2.21
N LYS A 39 -18.62 1.15 1.42
CA LYS A 39 -18.59 1.05 -0.05
C LYS A 39 -17.30 1.59 -0.66
N ILE A 40 -16.72 2.61 -0.05
CA ILE A 40 -15.53 3.28 -0.54
C ILE A 40 -14.60 3.53 0.64
N LEU A 41 -13.36 3.05 0.52
CA LEU A 41 -12.27 3.31 1.44
C LEU A 41 -11.12 3.93 0.65
N THR A 42 -10.80 5.19 0.92
CA THR A 42 -9.66 5.88 0.32
C THR A 42 -8.50 5.90 1.29
N VAL A 43 -7.34 5.43 0.86
CA VAL A 43 -6.14 5.32 1.69
C VAL A 43 -5.01 6.13 1.09
N PHE A 44 -4.57 7.16 1.82
CA PHE A 44 -3.45 7.97 1.37
C PHE A 44 -2.11 7.29 1.69
N ALA A 45 -1.54 6.60 0.71
CA ALA A 45 -0.39 5.72 0.94
C ALA A 45 0.98 6.37 0.67
N PHE A 46 1.05 7.31 -0.28
CA PHE A 46 2.29 7.99 -0.68
C PHE A 46 1.98 9.41 -1.17
N SER A 47 2.79 10.38 -0.77
CA SER A 47 2.62 11.80 -1.11
C SER A 47 3.72 12.31 -2.05
N THR A 48 3.48 13.43 -2.72
CA THR A 48 4.48 14.10 -3.57
C THR A 48 5.73 14.51 -2.80
N GLU A 49 5.58 14.83 -1.51
CA GLU A 49 6.69 15.23 -0.64
C GLU A 49 7.57 14.03 -0.26
N ASN A 50 7.06 12.79 -0.41
CA ASN A 50 7.85 11.59 -0.10
C ASN A 50 8.93 11.29 -1.15
N TRP A 51 8.85 11.90 -2.33
CA TRP A 51 9.95 11.87 -3.31
C TRP A 51 11.21 12.59 -2.82
N GLY A 52 11.11 13.46 -1.80
CA GLY A 52 12.26 14.10 -1.17
C GLY A 52 13.02 13.24 -0.14
N ARG A 53 12.63 11.97 0.05
CA ARG A 53 13.33 11.04 0.96
C ARG A 53 14.53 10.39 0.26
N SER A 54 15.31 9.58 0.99
CA SER A 54 16.42 8.85 0.39
C SER A 54 15.94 7.86 -0.69
N ASN A 55 16.75 7.67 -1.73
CA ASN A 55 16.43 6.72 -2.80
C ASN A 55 16.21 5.30 -2.30
N GLU A 56 16.95 4.89 -1.27
CA GLU A 56 16.79 3.61 -0.59
C GLU A 56 15.39 3.48 0.02
N GLU A 57 14.94 4.47 0.82
CA GLU A 57 13.62 4.45 1.44
C GLU A 57 12.50 4.46 0.39
N ILE A 58 12.66 5.24 -0.68
CA ILE A 58 11.69 5.25 -1.79
C ILE A 58 11.63 3.87 -2.44
N THR A 59 12.78 3.26 -2.75
CA THR A 59 12.85 1.94 -3.37
C THR A 59 12.19 0.87 -2.51
N ASP A 60 12.45 0.87 -1.20
CA ASP A 60 11.83 -0.05 -0.24
C ASP A 60 10.31 0.08 -0.23
N VAL A 61 9.79 1.31 -0.23
CA VAL A 61 8.34 1.55 -0.26
C VAL A 61 7.72 1.09 -1.58
N MET A 62 8.37 1.33 -2.72
CA MET A 62 7.85 0.88 -4.03
C MET A 62 7.83 -0.65 -4.14
N ASN A 63 8.90 -1.32 -3.68
CA ASN A 63 8.96 -2.78 -3.60
C ASN A 63 7.89 -3.35 -2.68
N LEU A 64 7.66 -2.70 -1.53
CA LEU A 64 6.61 -3.09 -0.60
C LEU A 64 5.22 -3.02 -1.25
N PHE A 65 4.92 -1.96 -2.01
CA PHE A 65 3.66 -1.88 -2.73
C PHE A 65 3.49 -3.04 -3.71
N SER A 66 4.51 -3.35 -4.51
CA SER A 66 4.48 -4.47 -5.46
C SER A 66 4.18 -5.81 -4.76
N ILE A 67 4.89 -6.09 -3.66
CA ILE A 67 4.70 -7.32 -2.88
C ILE A 67 3.26 -7.41 -2.35
N TYR A 68 2.74 -6.33 -1.78
CA TYR A 68 1.41 -6.35 -1.18
C TYR A 68 0.28 -6.38 -2.22
N LEU A 69 0.41 -5.70 -3.36
CA LEU A 69 -0.56 -5.81 -4.45
C LEU A 69 -0.70 -7.25 -4.91
N LYS A 70 0.43 -7.91 -5.20
CA LYS A 70 0.46 -9.32 -5.62
C LYS A 70 -0.10 -10.25 -4.55
N LYS A 71 0.27 -10.04 -3.28
CA LYS A 71 -0.20 -10.83 -2.15
C LYS A 71 -1.71 -10.70 -1.94
N GLN A 72 -2.28 -9.50 -2.14
CA GLN A 72 -3.69 -9.23 -1.86
C GLN A 72 -4.61 -9.40 -3.07
N LEU A 73 -4.08 -9.57 -4.29
CA LEU A 73 -4.87 -9.70 -5.52
C LEU A 73 -5.95 -10.78 -5.41
N LYS A 74 -5.58 -12.00 -5.02
CA LYS A 74 -6.52 -13.11 -4.86
C LYS A 74 -7.61 -12.79 -3.83
N PHE A 75 -7.24 -12.19 -2.70
CA PHE A 75 -8.18 -11.76 -1.66
C PHE A 75 -9.16 -10.70 -2.19
N MET A 76 -8.68 -9.72 -2.95
CA MET A 76 -9.53 -8.68 -3.55
C MET A 76 -10.55 -9.28 -4.52
N ILE A 77 -10.11 -10.18 -5.42
CA ILE A 77 -10.99 -10.87 -6.38
C ILE A 77 -12.06 -11.69 -5.64
N GLU A 78 -11.66 -12.54 -4.68
CA GLU A 78 -12.58 -13.40 -3.93
C GLU A 78 -13.62 -12.60 -3.13
N ARG A 79 -13.22 -11.43 -2.62
CA ARG A 79 -14.09 -10.52 -1.85
C ARG A 79 -14.78 -9.47 -2.69
N LYS A 80 -14.64 -9.49 -4.03
CA LYS A 80 -15.20 -8.51 -4.97
C LYS A 80 -14.86 -7.06 -4.60
N ILE A 81 -13.63 -6.85 -4.15
CA ILE A 81 -13.05 -5.52 -3.93
C ILE A 81 -12.47 -5.06 -5.26
N SER A 82 -12.82 -3.87 -5.73
CA SER A 82 -12.16 -3.23 -6.86
C SER A 82 -11.12 -2.21 -6.37
N LEU A 83 -9.91 -2.28 -6.92
CA LEU A 83 -8.84 -1.33 -6.64
C LEU A 83 -8.93 -0.14 -7.61
N ASN A 84 -8.76 1.07 -7.08
CA ASN A 84 -8.54 2.28 -7.88
C ASN A 84 -7.38 3.09 -7.31
N VAL A 85 -6.63 3.77 -8.18
CA VAL A 85 -5.49 4.60 -7.82
C VAL A 85 -5.77 6.05 -8.16
N ILE A 86 -5.67 6.92 -7.15
CA ILE A 86 -5.74 8.36 -7.29
C ILE A 86 -4.32 8.91 -7.18
N GLY A 87 -3.79 9.46 -8.27
CA GLY A 87 -2.45 10.04 -8.33
C GLY A 87 -1.76 9.84 -9.68
N ASP A 88 -0.48 10.24 -9.74
CA ASP A 88 0.34 10.11 -10.95
C ASP A 88 1.19 8.84 -10.91
N LEU A 89 0.66 7.76 -11.49
CA LEU A 89 1.37 6.48 -11.60
C LEU A 89 2.66 6.58 -12.43
N LYS A 90 2.79 7.55 -13.34
CA LYS A 90 3.97 7.66 -14.22
C LYS A 90 5.25 7.96 -13.44
N LYS A 91 5.12 8.48 -12.21
CA LYS A 91 6.25 8.72 -11.31
C LYS A 91 6.72 7.46 -10.59
N CYS A 92 5.90 6.41 -10.52
CA CYS A 92 6.30 5.13 -9.96
C CYS A 92 7.26 4.39 -10.91
N PRO A 93 8.13 3.50 -10.41
CA PRO A 93 8.89 2.59 -11.26
C PRO A 93 7.98 1.76 -12.17
N LEU A 94 8.45 1.41 -13.37
CA LEU A 94 7.66 0.72 -14.39
C LEU A 94 7.06 -0.61 -13.88
N PHE A 95 7.81 -1.37 -13.08
CA PHE A 95 7.29 -2.62 -12.51
C PHE A 95 6.05 -2.40 -11.65
N LEU A 96 6.03 -1.31 -10.86
CA LEU A 96 4.93 -1.00 -9.96
C LEU A 96 3.73 -0.45 -10.73
N GLN A 97 3.98 0.31 -11.80
CA GLN A 97 2.92 0.73 -12.73
C GLN A 97 2.19 -0.49 -13.32
N ASN A 98 2.96 -1.49 -13.79
CA ASN A 98 2.40 -2.72 -14.33
C ASN A 98 1.61 -3.50 -13.28
N ASP A 99 2.13 -3.61 -12.05
CA ASP A 99 1.43 -4.29 -10.96
C ASP A 99 0.11 -3.60 -10.60
N PHE A 100 0.08 -2.25 -10.58
CA PHE A 100 -1.17 -1.51 -10.38
C PHE A 100 -2.15 -1.75 -11.51
N ASN A 101 -1.73 -1.61 -12.77
CA ASN A 101 -2.61 -1.77 -13.93
C ASN A 101 -3.20 -3.19 -13.99
N ASP A 102 -2.38 -4.23 -13.79
CA ASP A 102 -2.82 -5.62 -13.76
C ASP A 102 -3.81 -5.88 -12.62
N THR A 103 -3.57 -5.29 -11.45
CA THR A 103 -4.47 -5.44 -10.31
C THR A 103 -5.80 -4.76 -10.58
N ILE A 104 -5.80 -3.52 -11.08
CA ILE A 104 -7.01 -2.76 -11.41
C ILE A 104 -7.84 -3.49 -12.48
N GLU A 105 -7.22 -4.07 -13.50
CA GLU A 105 -7.93 -4.82 -14.55
C GLU A 105 -8.61 -6.08 -14.01
N LYS A 106 -8.01 -6.74 -13.03
CA LYS A 106 -8.51 -8.02 -12.48
C LYS A 106 -9.55 -7.85 -11.37
N THR A 107 -9.74 -6.65 -10.83
CA THR A 107 -10.57 -6.39 -9.64
C THR A 107 -11.72 -5.42 -9.90
#